data_AF-A0A286H9B0-F1
#
_entry.id   AF-A0A286H9B0-F1
#
_cell.length_a   1.000
_cell.length_b   1.000
_cell.length_c   1.000
_cell.angle_alpha   90.00
_cell.angle_beta   90.00
_cell.angle_gamma   90.00
#
_symmetry.space_group_name_H-M   'P 1'
#
loop_
_entity.id
_entity.type
_entity.pdbx_description
1 polymer ?
#
loop_
_entity_poly.entity_id
_entity_poly.type
_entity_poly.pdbx_seq_one_letter_code
_entity_poly.pdbx_strand_id
1 'polypeptide(L)'
;MPIRPPSKKWKWLVQPVSPRVVELLNDALTFELTVTNTYFLNARMLDAWGLPKLGKVFYDLSIDEMRDADALIQRVLLFDGHPNVQRLGAIRVGETAEEMLVLALDSEKAAVAQFNASAKECHELGDHGTAAVFEEMVRDEEKHADWFEAQLGAIERVGAPQYLAAQISTETP
;
A
#
# COMPACT_ATOMS: atom_id res chain seq x y z
N MET A 1 7.66 14.83 -37.47
CA MET A 1 8.83 15.66 -37.10
C MET A 1 9.26 15.27 -35.70
N PRO A 2 10.54 14.97 -35.42
CA PRO A 2 10.97 14.72 -34.06
C PRO A 2 11.05 16.08 -33.34
N ILE A 3 10.22 16.26 -32.32
CA ILE A 3 10.26 17.43 -31.45
C ILE A 3 11.55 17.29 -30.62
N ARG A 4 12.53 18.15 -30.87
CA ARG A 4 13.74 18.23 -30.06
C ARG A 4 13.32 18.75 -28.67
N PRO A 5 13.55 18.03 -27.56
CA PRO A 5 13.15 18.53 -26.27
C PRO A 5 13.93 19.81 -25.96
N PRO A 6 13.28 20.83 -25.35
CA PRO A 6 13.99 22.04 -24.95
C PRO A 6 15.09 21.65 -23.94
N SER A 7 16.30 22.17 -24.14
CA SER A 7 17.40 21.98 -23.20
C SER A 7 16.97 22.55 -21.84
N LYS A 8 16.68 21.70 -20.85
CA LYS A 8 16.36 22.14 -19.48
C LYS A 8 17.55 22.97 -18.97
N LYS A 9 17.36 24.28 -18.79
CA LYS A 9 18.36 25.22 -18.24
C LYS A 9 18.38 25.23 -16.71
N TRP A 10 17.53 24.44 -16.05
CA TRP A 10 17.42 24.38 -14.60
C TRP A 10 17.61 22.94 -14.13
N LYS A 11 18.54 22.76 -13.17
CA LYS A 11 18.80 21.51 -12.47
C LYS A 11 18.24 21.67 -11.06
N TRP A 12 17.41 20.74 -10.61
CA TRP A 12 16.87 20.77 -9.25
C TRP A 12 17.99 20.69 -8.23
N LEU A 13 17.82 21.43 -7.11
CA LEU A 13 18.81 21.51 -6.04
C LEU A 13 18.93 20.20 -5.27
N VAL A 14 17.82 19.46 -5.12
CA VAL A 14 17.78 18.18 -4.42
C VAL A 14 17.92 17.06 -5.45
N GLN A 15 18.89 16.18 -5.22
CA GLN A 15 19.18 15.02 -6.07
C GLN A 15 19.33 13.80 -5.16
N PRO A 16 18.92 12.61 -5.61
CA PRO A 16 19.13 11.41 -4.82
C PRO A 16 20.63 11.10 -4.77
N VAL A 17 21.09 10.51 -3.67
CA VAL A 17 22.50 10.09 -3.53
C VAL A 17 22.88 9.01 -4.55
N SER A 18 21.89 8.27 -5.06
CA SER A 18 22.03 7.24 -6.09
C SER A 18 20.71 7.11 -6.88
N PRO A 19 20.75 6.84 -8.20
CA PRO A 19 19.55 6.49 -8.97
C PRO A 19 18.74 5.35 -8.35
N ARG A 20 19.43 4.45 -7.63
CA ARG A 20 18.84 3.33 -6.92
C ARG A 20 17.75 3.72 -5.92
N VAL A 21 17.87 4.89 -5.29
CA VAL A 21 16.82 5.40 -4.38
C VAL A 21 15.49 5.62 -5.11
N VAL A 22 15.54 6.14 -6.33
CA VAL A 22 14.35 6.36 -7.15
C VAL A 22 13.76 5.03 -7.63
N GLU A 23 14.58 4.01 -7.86
CA GLU A 23 14.09 2.65 -8.17
C GLU A 23 13.36 2.05 -6.98
N LEU A 24 13.92 2.12 -5.78
CA LEU A 24 13.28 1.65 -4.54
C LEU A 24 11.92 2.32 -4.29
N LEU A 25 11.86 3.64 -4.45
CA LEU A 25 10.61 4.39 -4.32
C LEU A 25 9.57 3.96 -5.37
N ASN A 26 9.99 3.65 -6.60
CA ASN A 26 9.08 3.15 -7.63
C ASN A 26 8.66 1.70 -7.40
N ASP A 27 9.51 0.88 -6.80
CA ASP A 27 9.17 -0.49 -6.39
C ASP A 27 8.13 -0.47 -5.26
N ALA A 28 8.27 0.43 -4.28
CA ALA A 28 7.25 0.67 -3.26
C ALA A 28 5.97 1.25 -3.86
N LEU A 29 6.05 2.22 -4.77
CA LEU A 29 4.87 2.80 -5.43
C LEU A 29 4.08 1.75 -6.21
N THR A 30 4.77 0.80 -6.84
CA THR A 30 4.11 -0.34 -7.51
C THR A 30 3.37 -1.21 -6.51
N PHE A 31 3.92 -1.40 -5.32
CA PHE A 31 3.30 -2.15 -4.24
C PHE A 31 2.01 -1.45 -3.77
N GLU A 32 2.08 -0.17 -3.38
CA GLU A 32 0.92 0.59 -2.88
C GLU A 32 -0.20 0.69 -3.90
N LEU A 33 0.13 0.93 -5.18
CA LEU A 33 -0.90 0.95 -6.23
C LEU A 33 -1.56 -0.42 -6.42
N THR A 34 -0.85 -1.51 -6.15
CA THR A 34 -1.42 -2.87 -6.21
C THR A 34 -2.35 -3.11 -5.02
N VAL A 35 -1.92 -2.75 -3.81
CA VAL A 35 -2.70 -2.92 -2.58
C VAL A 35 -3.92 -1.99 -2.59
N THR A 36 -3.75 -0.71 -2.96
CA THR A 36 -4.83 0.26 -3.19
C THR A 36 -5.98 -0.35 -3.98
N ASN A 37 -5.66 -0.94 -5.16
CA ASN A 37 -6.68 -1.51 -6.04
C ASN A 37 -7.28 -2.80 -5.48
N THR A 38 -6.47 -3.62 -4.79
CA THR A 38 -6.92 -4.86 -4.14
C THR A 38 -7.93 -4.56 -3.03
N TYR A 39 -7.59 -3.62 -2.13
CA TYR A 39 -8.46 -3.21 -1.03
C TYR A 39 -9.71 -2.49 -1.52
N PHE A 40 -9.60 -1.64 -2.54
CA PHE A 40 -10.77 -1.01 -3.14
C PHE A 40 -11.75 -2.05 -3.69
N LEU A 41 -11.26 -3.08 -4.38
CA LEU A 41 -12.11 -4.14 -4.93
C LEU A 41 -12.72 -4.99 -3.81
N ASN A 42 -11.93 -5.41 -2.81
CA ASN A 42 -12.43 -6.14 -1.64
C ASN A 42 -13.54 -5.37 -0.94
N ALA A 43 -13.37 -4.06 -0.75
CA ALA A 43 -14.39 -3.20 -0.15
C ALA A 43 -15.73 -3.30 -0.90
N ARG A 44 -15.70 -3.20 -2.23
CA ARG A 44 -16.91 -3.26 -3.07
C ARG A 44 -17.54 -4.64 -3.11
N MET A 45 -16.73 -5.70 -3.08
CA MET A 45 -17.23 -7.06 -2.99
C MET A 45 -17.93 -7.30 -1.64
N LEU A 46 -17.32 -6.87 -0.54
CA LEU A 46 -17.90 -6.99 0.79
C LEU A 46 -19.19 -6.18 0.95
N ASP A 47 -19.22 -4.95 0.43
CA ASP A 47 -20.45 -4.14 0.35
C ASP A 47 -21.55 -4.90 -0.41
N ALA A 48 -21.22 -5.45 -1.59
CA ALA A 48 -22.16 -6.21 -2.42
C ALA A 48 -22.64 -7.53 -1.76
N TRP A 49 -21.82 -8.12 -0.89
CA TRP A 49 -22.16 -9.31 -0.12
C TRP A 49 -22.94 -9.00 1.18
N GLY A 50 -23.24 -7.74 1.47
CA GLY A 50 -23.98 -7.33 2.66
C GLY A 50 -23.13 -7.29 3.94
N LEU A 51 -21.81 -7.11 3.81
CA LEU A 51 -20.85 -6.99 4.90
C LEU A 51 -20.23 -5.57 4.97
N PRO A 52 -21.05 -4.50 5.03
CA PRO A 52 -20.58 -3.13 4.82
C PRO A 52 -19.63 -2.62 5.91
N LYS A 53 -19.64 -3.19 7.12
CA LYS A 53 -18.69 -2.80 8.17
C LYS A 53 -17.27 -3.20 7.79
N LEU A 54 -17.09 -4.43 7.32
CA LEU A 54 -15.79 -4.90 6.83
C LEU A 54 -15.41 -4.22 5.51
N GLY A 55 -16.40 -4.01 4.63
CA GLY A 55 -16.23 -3.26 3.39
C GLY A 55 -15.71 -1.83 3.64
N LYS A 56 -16.25 -1.13 4.65
CA LYS A 56 -15.77 0.19 5.06
C LYS A 56 -14.30 0.17 5.50
N VAL A 57 -13.86 -0.85 6.25
CA VAL A 57 -12.46 -0.93 6.69
C VAL A 57 -11.54 -1.06 5.48
N PHE A 58 -11.82 -1.98 4.55
CA PHE A 58 -11.03 -2.12 3.33
C PHE A 58 -11.06 -0.85 2.47
N TYR A 59 -12.18 -0.11 2.44
CA TYR A 59 -12.26 1.17 1.75
C TYR A 59 -11.36 2.21 2.40
N ASP A 60 -11.41 2.36 3.72
CA ASP A 60 -10.59 3.33 4.44
C ASP A 60 -9.09 3.00 4.28
N LEU A 61 -8.71 1.72 4.40
CA LEU A 61 -7.34 1.27 4.13
C LEU A 61 -6.91 1.56 2.69
N SER A 62 -7.76 1.28 1.69
CA SER A 62 -7.49 1.65 0.30
C SER A 62 -7.21 3.15 0.12
N ILE A 63 -7.85 4.03 0.89
CA ILE A 63 -7.59 5.47 0.87
C ILE A 63 -6.27 5.81 1.58
N ASP A 64 -5.92 5.09 2.64
CA ASP A 64 -4.62 5.23 3.31
C ASP A 64 -3.48 4.86 2.34
N GLU A 65 -3.58 3.73 1.63
CA GLU A 65 -2.60 3.35 0.58
C GLU A 65 -2.47 4.39 -0.55
N MET A 66 -3.56 5.08 -0.90
CA MET A 66 -3.51 6.17 -1.88
C MET A 66 -2.69 7.37 -1.39
N ARG A 67 -2.68 7.62 -0.07
CA ARG A 67 -1.86 8.68 0.54
C ARG A 67 -0.39 8.28 0.55
N ASP A 68 -0.08 7.01 0.79
CA ASP A 68 1.29 6.51 0.72
C ASP A 68 1.83 6.55 -0.70
N ALA A 69 1.01 6.15 -1.69
CA ALA A 69 1.34 6.33 -3.10
C ALA A 69 1.60 7.80 -3.48
N ASP A 70 0.81 8.75 -2.96
CA ASP A 70 1.03 10.20 -3.19
C ASP A 70 2.36 10.65 -2.55
N ALA A 71 2.66 10.25 -1.32
CA ALA A 71 3.91 10.58 -0.65
C ALA A 71 5.14 10.06 -1.43
N LEU A 72 5.08 8.82 -1.94
CA LEU A 72 6.11 8.22 -2.78
C LEU A 72 6.28 8.98 -4.11
N ILE A 73 5.18 9.33 -4.78
CA ILE A 73 5.19 10.12 -6.02
C ILE A 73 5.87 11.47 -5.78
N GLN A 74 5.50 12.18 -4.72
CA GLN A 74 6.09 13.47 -4.36
C GLN A 74 7.59 13.34 -4.10
N ARG A 75 8.03 12.26 -3.42
CA ARG A 75 9.44 11.99 -3.15
C ARG A 75 10.23 11.66 -4.43
N VAL A 76 9.67 10.90 -5.36
CA VAL A 76 10.29 10.63 -6.66
C VAL A 76 10.44 11.92 -7.47
N LEU A 77 9.41 12.76 -7.49
CA LEU A 77 9.42 14.04 -8.21
C LEU A 77 10.40 15.05 -7.60
N LEU A 78 10.57 15.06 -6.26
CA LEU A 78 11.58 15.87 -5.58
C LEU A 78 12.99 15.61 -6.15
N PHE A 79 13.27 14.38 -6.56
CA PHE A 79 14.54 13.94 -7.13
C PHE A 79 14.65 14.13 -8.66
N ASP A 80 13.69 14.82 -9.30
CA ASP A 80 13.51 14.89 -10.77
C ASP A 80 13.38 13.50 -11.43
N GLY A 81 12.94 12.50 -10.65
CA GLY A 81 12.64 11.16 -11.12
C GLY A 81 11.30 11.08 -11.85
N HIS A 82 11.03 9.92 -12.45
CA HIS A 82 9.75 9.64 -13.11
C HIS A 82 8.95 8.61 -12.31
N PRO A 83 7.85 9.00 -11.65
CA PRO A 83 6.98 8.06 -10.95
C PRO A 83 6.31 7.11 -11.95
N ASN A 84 6.36 5.81 -11.67
CA ASN A 84 5.82 4.77 -12.52
C ASN A 84 4.47 4.27 -12.00
N VAL A 85 3.40 4.90 -12.48
CA VAL A 85 2.01 4.48 -12.20
C VAL A 85 1.47 3.48 -13.23
N GLN A 86 2.29 3.06 -14.20
CA GLN A 86 1.90 2.10 -15.23
C GLN A 86 2.15 0.66 -14.77
N ARG A 87 3.15 0.44 -13.91
CA ARG A 87 3.48 -0.88 -13.38
C ARG A 87 2.56 -1.21 -12.20
N LEU A 88 1.92 -2.37 -12.28
CA LEU A 88 1.13 -2.96 -11.20
C LEU A 88 1.59 -4.40 -10.98
N GLY A 89 1.55 -4.84 -9.73
CA GLY A 89 1.68 -6.25 -9.36
C GLY A 89 0.43 -7.05 -9.72
N ALA A 90 0.46 -8.35 -9.42
CA ALA A 90 -0.71 -9.19 -9.57
C ALA A 90 -1.71 -8.91 -8.44
N ILE A 91 -2.89 -8.39 -8.79
CA ILE A 91 -4.00 -8.21 -7.87
C ILE A 91 -4.58 -9.60 -7.54
N ARG A 92 -4.46 -10.02 -6.29
CA ARG A 92 -5.00 -11.29 -5.78
C ARG A 92 -6.26 -10.99 -4.99
N VAL A 93 -7.38 -11.58 -5.42
CA VAL A 93 -8.70 -11.31 -4.85
C VAL A 93 -9.23 -12.60 -4.23
N GLY A 94 -9.66 -12.54 -2.97
CA GLY A 94 -10.28 -13.67 -2.29
C GLY A 94 -11.71 -13.88 -2.77
N GLU A 95 -12.18 -15.12 -2.76
CA GLU A 95 -13.57 -15.49 -3.08
C GLU A 95 -14.46 -15.49 -1.83
N THR A 96 -13.85 -15.38 -0.64
CA THR A 96 -14.53 -15.22 0.65
C THR A 96 -13.93 -14.08 1.48
N ALA A 97 -14.69 -13.58 2.46
CA ALA A 97 -14.20 -12.55 3.37
C ALA A 97 -12.99 -13.01 4.20
N GLU A 98 -12.91 -14.30 4.54
CA GLU A 98 -11.76 -14.87 5.25
C GLU A 98 -10.52 -14.91 4.35
N GLU A 99 -10.67 -15.36 3.10
CA GLU A 99 -9.58 -15.32 2.12
C GLU A 99 -9.08 -13.89 1.86
N MET A 100 -9.98 -12.90 1.80
CA MET A 100 -9.60 -11.49 1.68
C MET A 100 -8.75 -11.02 2.86
N LEU A 101 -9.09 -11.41 4.09
CA LEU A 101 -8.32 -11.07 5.29
C LEU A 101 -6.94 -11.75 5.30
N VAL A 102 -6.86 -13.02 4.89
CA VAL A 102 -5.58 -13.74 4.76
C VAL A 102 -4.68 -13.09 3.71
N LEU A 103 -5.21 -12.80 2.53
CA LEU A 103 -4.46 -12.17 1.45
C LEU A 103 -4.02 -10.74 1.79
N ALA A 104 -4.83 -10.02 2.57
CA ALA A 104 -4.46 -8.70 3.07
C ALA A 104 -3.30 -8.80 4.08
N LEU A 105 -3.39 -9.70 5.07
CA LEU A 105 -2.27 -9.94 6.00
C LEU A 105 -0.98 -10.35 5.29
N ASP A 106 -1.06 -11.19 4.25
CA ASP A 106 0.09 -11.56 3.44
C ASP A 106 0.68 -10.37 2.68
N SER A 107 -0.17 -9.47 2.20
CA SER A 107 0.26 -8.20 1.58
C SER A 107 0.99 -7.34 2.61
N GLU A 108 0.43 -7.12 3.80
CA GLU A 108 1.10 -6.28 4.82
C GLU A 108 2.45 -6.84 5.25
N LYS A 109 2.55 -8.16 5.42
CA LYS A 109 3.83 -8.82 5.73
C LYS A 109 4.86 -8.62 4.60
N ALA A 110 4.42 -8.65 3.34
CA ALA A 110 5.29 -8.40 2.20
C ALA A 110 5.74 -6.93 2.14
N ALA A 111 4.84 -6.00 2.45
CA ALA A 111 5.09 -4.56 2.52
C ALA A 111 6.15 -4.25 3.58
N VAL A 112 5.94 -4.71 4.82
CA VAL A 112 6.89 -4.58 5.94
C VAL A 112 8.27 -5.11 5.54
N ALA A 113 8.34 -6.28 4.90
CA ALA A 113 9.62 -6.85 4.47
C ALA A 113 10.30 -6.02 3.38
N GLN A 114 9.55 -5.56 2.37
CA GLN A 114 10.06 -4.74 1.28
C GLN A 114 10.55 -3.37 1.77
N PHE A 115 9.79 -2.70 2.63
CA PHE A 115 10.10 -1.37 3.11
C PHE A 115 11.26 -1.37 4.10
N ASN A 116 11.37 -2.40 4.96
CA ASN A 116 12.58 -2.59 5.78
C ASN A 116 13.83 -2.79 4.91
N ALA A 117 13.74 -3.60 3.85
CA ALA A 117 14.87 -3.80 2.93
C ALA A 117 15.25 -2.49 2.21
N SER A 118 14.24 -1.70 1.81
CA SER A 118 14.44 -0.40 1.14
C SER A 118 15.03 0.64 2.09
N ALA A 119 14.59 0.70 3.35
CA ALA A 119 15.15 1.56 4.39
C ALA A 119 16.62 1.20 4.66
N LYS A 120 16.94 -0.09 4.80
CA LYS A 120 18.31 -0.58 4.96
C LYS A 120 19.20 -0.14 3.79
N GLU A 121 18.77 -0.35 2.55
CA GLU A 121 19.54 0.04 1.36
C GLU A 121 19.72 1.56 1.29
N CYS A 122 18.70 2.35 1.65
CA CYS A 122 18.81 3.81 1.75
C CYS A 122 19.85 4.24 2.80
N HIS A 123 19.91 3.59 3.97
CA HIS A 123 20.97 3.83 4.95
C HIS A 123 22.36 3.49 4.44
N GLU A 124 22.52 2.36 3.74
CA GLU A 124 23.80 1.94 3.14
C GLU A 124 24.28 2.94 2.08
N LEU A 125 23.35 3.57 1.35
CA LEU A 125 23.62 4.62 0.38
C LEU A 125 23.83 6.02 1.01
N GLY A 126 23.55 6.17 2.31
CA GLY A 126 23.63 7.45 3.03
C GLY A 126 22.43 8.39 2.86
N ASP A 127 21.30 7.92 2.28
CA ASP A 127 20.05 8.69 2.18
C ASP A 127 19.15 8.42 3.39
N HIS A 128 19.52 8.98 4.53
CA HIS A 128 18.75 8.85 5.77
C HIS A 128 17.36 9.49 5.68
N GLY A 129 17.19 10.52 4.84
CA GLY A 129 15.90 11.18 4.67
C GLY A 129 14.89 10.29 3.97
N THR A 130 15.31 9.55 2.94
CA THR A 130 14.43 8.57 2.28
C THR A 130 14.30 7.29 3.09
N ALA A 131 15.33 6.87 3.85
CA ALA A 131 15.20 5.76 4.80
C ALA A 131 14.08 6.01 5.82
N ALA A 132 14.02 7.21 6.41
CA ALA A 132 12.99 7.58 7.38
C ALA A 132 11.57 7.51 6.80
N VAL A 133 11.38 7.79 5.50
CA VAL A 133 10.09 7.62 4.81
C VAL A 133 9.69 6.15 4.82
N PHE A 134 10.59 5.24 4.41
CA PHE A 134 10.29 3.81 4.45
C PHE A 134 10.07 3.27 5.86
N GLU A 135 10.80 3.77 6.87
CA GLU A 135 10.58 3.41 8.26
C GLU A 135 9.23 3.86 8.81
N GLU A 136 8.69 4.98 8.32
CA GLU A 136 7.34 5.43 8.65
C GLU A 136 6.31 4.48 8.06
N MET A 137 6.42 4.17 6.76
CA MET A 137 5.56 3.20 6.10
C MET A 137 5.59 1.83 6.79
N VAL A 138 6.77 1.32 7.17
CA VAL A 138 6.89 0.07 7.96
C VAL A 138 6.02 0.09 9.21
N ARG A 139 6.02 1.22 9.96
CA ARG A 139 5.22 1.32 11.19
C ARG A 139 3.73 1.37 10.92
N ASP A 140 3.30 1.85 9.76
CA ASP A 140 1.89 1.89 9.39
C ASP A 140 1.44 0.48 8.93
N GLU A 141 2.23 -0.21 8.11
CA GLU A 141 1.93 -1.59 7.71
C GLU A 141 1.96 -2.59 8.86
N GLU A 142 2.81 -2.39 9.87
CA GLU A 142 2.78 -3.19 11.09
C GLU A 142 1.44 -3.07 11.83
N LYS A 143 0.80 -1.88 11.82
CA LYS A 143 -0.54 -1.68 12.41
C LYS A 143 -1.63 -2.35 11.58
N HIS A 144 -1.54 -2.27 10.25
CA HIS A 144 -2.47 -2.95 9.36
C HIS A 144 -2.36 -4.47 9.53
N ALA A 145 -1.14 -5.02 9.56
CA ALA A 145 -0.88 -6.43 9.80
C ALA A 145 -1.45 -6.90 11.15
N ASP A 146 -1.20 -6.16 12.24
CA ASP A 146 -1.77 -6.46 13.56
C ASP A 146 -3.30 -6.51 13.52
N TRP A 147 -3.93 -5.57 12.83
CA TRP A 147 -5.39 -5.54 12.69
C TRP A 147 -5.94 -6.76 11.95
N PHE A 148 -5.34 -7.14 10.81
CA PHE A 148 -5.76 -8.32 10.04
C PHE A 148 -5.51 -9.63 10.80
N GLU A 149 -4.37 -9.75 11.49
CA GLU A 149 -4.07 -10.91 12.34
C GLU A 149 -5.07 -11.03 13.50
N ALA A 150 -5.45 -9.91 14.11
CA ALA A 150 -6.51 -9.88 15.12
C ALA A 150 -7.88 -10.32 14.56
N GLN A 151 -8.23 -9.96 13.32
CA GLN A 151 -9.50 -10.39 12.70
C GLN A 151 -9.51 -11.90 12.44
N LEU A 152 -8.42 -12.44 11.89
CA LEU A 152 -8.28 -13.89 11.68
C LEU A 152 -8.31 -14.64 13.01
N GLY A 153 -7.62 -14.12 14.04
CA GLY A 153 -7.69 -14.66 15.39
C GLY A 153 -9.10 -14.59 15.99
N ALA A 154 -9.91 -13.58 15.65
CA ALA A 154 -11.31 -13.53 16.06
C ALA A 154 -12.13 -14.63 15.37
N ILE A 155 -11.95 -14.83 14.06
CA ILE A 155 -12.59 -15.92 13.30
C ILE A 155 -12.26 -17.29 13.91
N GLU A 156 -11.01 -17.55 14.28
CA GLU A 156 -10.62 -18.80 14.96
C GLU A 156 -11.35 -19.01 16.30
N ARG A 157 -11.59 -17.93 17.05
CA ARG A 157 -12.20 -17.99 18.39
C ARG A 157 -13.71 -18.13 18.36
N VAL A 158 -14.39 -17.43 17.45
CA VAL A 158 -15.86 -17.35 17.44
C VAL A 158 -16.52 -18.10 16.27
N GLY A 159 -15.74 -18.47 15.25
CA GLY A 159 -16.22 -19.05 14.00
C GLY A 159 -16.58 -17.99 12.95
N ALA A 160 -16.33 -18.31 11.69
CA ALA A 160 -16.63 -17.42 10.57
C ALA A 160 -18.10 -16.95 10.51
N PRO A 161 -19.14 -17.79 10.73
CA PRO A 161 -20.52 -17.32 10.70
C PRO A 161 -20.81 -16.24 11.74
N GLN A 162 -20.29 -16.38 12.96
CA GLN A 162 -20.46 -15.42 14.05
C GLN A 162 -19.70 -14.12 13.78
N TYR A 163 -18.47 -14.21 13.27
CA TYR A 163 -17.70 -13.03 12.87
C TYR A 163 -18.42 -12.25 11.76
N LEU A 164 -18.88 -12.93 10.70
CA LEU A 164 -19.56 -12.28 9.57
C LEU A 164 -20.90 -11.66 9.96
N ALA A 165 -21.64 -12.28 10.88
CA ALA A 165 -22.86 -11.68 11.44
C ALA A 165 -22.61 -10.32 12.10
N ALA A 166 -21.44 -10.13 12.73
CA ALA A 166 -21.05 -8.84 13.32
C ALA A 166 -20.73 -7.75 12.28
N GLN A 167 -20.42 -8.14 11.03
CA GLN A 167 -20.07 -7.24 9.93
C GLN A 167 -21.28 -6.69 9.14
N ILE A 168 -22.48 -7.21 9.41
CA ILE A 168 -23.73 -6.73 8.83
C ILE A 168 -24.12 -5.38 9.47
N SER A 169 -24.63 -4.43 8.68
CA SER A 169 -25.18 -3.18 9.22
C SER A 169 -26.54 -3.42 9.89
N THR A 170 -26.75 -2.82 11.05
CA THR A 170 -28.05 -2.80 11.75
C THR A 170 -28.83 -1.52 11.49
N GLU A 171 -28.25 -0.58 10.75
CA GLU A 171 -28.91 0.66 10.35
C GLU A 171 -29.89 0.36 9.21
N THR A 172 -31.10 0.91 9.32
CA THR A 172 -32.12 0.81 8.27
C THR A 172 -31.82 1.84 7.18
N PRO A 173 -32.02 1.53 5.89
CA PRO A 173 -31.78 2.46 4.78
C PRO A 173 -32.50 3.80 4.91
#